data_AF-A0A0B0DD05-F1
#
_entry.id   AF-A0A0B0DD05-F1
#
_cell.length_a   1.000
_cell.length_b   1.000
_cell.length_c   1.000
_cell.angle_alpha   90.00
_cell.angle_beta   90.00
_cell.angle_gamma   90.00
#
_symmetry.space_group_name_H-M   'P 1'
#
loop_
_entity.id
_entity.type
_entity.pdbx_description
1 polymer ?
#
loop_
_entity_poly.entity_id
_entity_poly.type
_entity_poly.pdbx_seq_one_letter_code
_entity_poly.pdbx_strand_id
1 'polypeptide(L)'
;MAQRKSATKTEARERARKAAAESMAREERLLEMGEEFFVAQGEAEQIMETAEQRIAEIRAKAEQEAAQARQAQAGVVVAMKGERVAVADIAQRLELSAAAVRALLKDNKGDDPATPKNAGSADVTASADSELERETVDA
;
A
#
# COMPACT_ATOMS: atom_id res chain seq x y z
N MET A 1 -23.31 -74.47 22.60
CA MET A 1 -22.63 -73.24 23.12
C MET A 1 -22.20 -72.27 21.99
N ALA A 2 -23.10 -71.85 21.09
CA ALA A 2 -22.75 -71.01 19.92
C ALA A 2 -23.18 -69.53 20.02
N GLN A 3 -24.04 -69.19 20.98
CA GLN A 3 -24.76 -67.91 20.99
C GLN A 3 -23.94 -66.71 21.49
N ARG A 4 -22.84 -66.96 22.22
CA ARG A 4 -22.00 -65.90 22.82
C ARG A 4 -20.96 -65.32 21.86
N LYS A 5 -20.54 -66.07 20.84
CA LYS A 5 -19.51 -65.64 19.87
C LYS A 5 -20.06 -64.73 18.77
N SER A 6 -21.34 -64.84 18.42
CA SER A 6 -21.98 -63.92 17.45
C SER A 6 -22.29 -62.56 18.07
N ALA A 7 -22.85 -62.53 19.29
CA ALA A 7 -23.19 -61.32 20.02
C ALA A 7 -22.00 -60.37 20.24
N THR A 8 -20.84 -60.92 20.62
CA THR A 8 -19.59 -60.14 20.79
C THR A 8 -19.04 -59.58 19.48
N LYS A 9 -19.29 -60.25 18.34
CA LYS A 9 -18.84 -59.79 17.02
C LYS A 9 -19.74 -58.66 16.49
N THR A 10 -21.04 -58.68 16.80
CA THR A 10 -21.96 -57.57 16.51
C THR A 10 -21.66 -56.35 17.35
N GLU A 11 -21.45 -56.50 18.67
CA GLU A 11 -21.09 -55.39 19.56
C GLU A 11 -19.76 -54.72 19.16
N ALA A 12 -18.74 -55.52 18.80
CA ALA A 12 -17.47 -54.98 18.32
C ALA A 12 -17.63 -54.17 17.02
N ARG A 13 -18.50 -54.64 16.11
CA ARG A 13 -18.78 -53.95 14.84
C ARG A 13 -19.57 -52.66 15.06
N GLU A 14 -20.51 -52.64 16.00
CA GLU A 14 -21.25 -51.44 16.37
C GLU A 14 -20.36 -50.39 17.05
N ARG A 15 -19.48 -50.81 17.98
CA ARG A 15 -18.48 -49.88 18.56
C ARG A 15 -17.53 -49.32 17.51
N ALA A 16 -17.06 -50.14 16.58
CA ALA A 16 -16.20 -49.67 15.49
C ALA A 16 -16.92 -48.65 14.58
N ARG A 17 -18.20 -48.89 14.26
CA ARG A 17 -19.03 -47.92 13.50
C ARG A 17 -19.22 -46.61 14.26
N LYS A 18 -19.51 -46.67 15.56
CA LYS A 18 -19.70 -45.48 16.39
C LYS A 18 -18.39 -44.68 16.50
N ALA A 19 -17.27 -45.35 16.73
CA ALA A 19 -15.96 -44.70 16.78
C ALA A 19 -15.56 -44.06 15.45
N ALA A 20 -15.87 -44.71 14.32
CA ALA A 20 -15.65 -44.14 12.99
C ALA A 20 -16.51 -42.89 12.75
N ALA A 21 -17.80 -42.94 13.10
CA ALA A 21 -18.70 -41.79 12.97
C ALA A 21 -18.26 -40.62 13.86
N GLU A 22 -17.82 -40.89 15.08
CA GLU A 22 -17.26 -39.86 15.97
C GLU A 22 -15.93 -39.29 15.46
N SER A 23 -15.10 -40.07 14.77
CA SER A 23 -13.88 -39.56 14.13
C SER A 23 -14.22 -38.65 12.96
N MET A 24 -15.12 -39.08 12.07
CA MET A 24 -15.56 -38.30 10.92
C MET A 24 -16.18 -36.96 11.38
N ALA A 25 -17.04 -36.98 12.39
CA ALA A 25 -17.64 -35.76 12.93
C ALA A 25 -16.60 -34.81 13.56
N ARG A 26 -15.49 -35.33 14.10
CA ARG A 26 -14.38 -34.49 14.58
C ARG A 26 -13.58 -33.92 13.41
N GLU A 27 -13.30 -34.72 12.39
CA GLU A 27 -12.58 -34.30 11.20
C GLU A 27 -13.34 -33.19 10.44
N GLU A 28 -14.65 -33.33 10.27
CA GLU A 28 -15.51 -32.29 9.67
C GLU A 28 -15.41 -30.96 10.44
N ARG A 29 -15.48 -30.99 11.77
CA ARG A 29 -15.33 -29.77 12.58
C ARG A 29 -13.96 -29.14 12.46
N LEU A 30 -12.90 -29.96 12.36
CA LEU A 30 -11.54 -29.44 12.16
C LEU A 30 -11.37 -28.79 10.79
N LEU A 31 -12.03 -29.34 9.76
CA LEU A 31 -12.05 -28.74 8.43
C LEU A 31 -12.80 -27.40 8.43
N GLU A 32 -13.96 -27.34 9.09
CA GLU A 32 -14.75 -26.10 9.23
C GLU A 32 -13.96 -25.01 9.98
N MET A 33 -13.35 -25.35 11.13
CA MET A 33 -12.48 -24.41 11.85
C MET A 33 -11.25 -23.98 11.03
N GLY A 34 -10.74 -24.86 10.17
CA GLY A 34 -9.65 -24.53 9.25
C GLY A 34 -10.08 -23.52 8.19
N GLU A 35 -11.27 -23.69 7.62
CA GLU A 35 -11.86 -22.75 6.66
C GLU A 35 -12.07 -21.37 7.32
N GLU A 36 -12.69 -21.34 8.50
CA GLU A 36 -12.91 -20.09 9.26
C GLU A 36 -11.59 -19.38 9.55
N PHE A 37 -10.53 -20.11 9.89
CA PHE A 37 -9.20 -19.53 10.13
C PHE A 37 -8.66 -18.82 8.89
N PHE A 38 -8.71 -19.47 7.72
CA PHE A 38 -8.16 -18.86 6.50
C PHE A 38 -9.01 -17.70 5.98
N VAL A 39 -10.34 -17.75 6.18
CA VAL A 39 -11.21 -16.60 5.93
C VAL A 39 -10.80 -15.42 6.81
N ALA A 40 -10.68 -15.64 8.12
CA ALA A 40 -10.29 -14.59 9.06
C ALA A 40 -8.87 -14.05 8.77
N GLN A 41 -7.94 -14.92 8.36
CA GLN A 41 -6.60 -14.52 7.95
C GLN A 41 -6.66 -13.61 6.71
N GLY A 42 -7.41 -14.01 5.68
CA GLY A 42 -7.57 -13.22 4.46
C GLY A 42 -8.23 -11.86 4.72
N GLU A 43 -9.24 -11.81 5.59
CA GLU A 43 -9.86 -10.55 6.02
C GLU A 43 -8.85 -9.64 6.73
N ALA A 44 -8.03 -10.19 7.62
CA ALA A 44 -6.99 -9.41 8.31
C ALA A 44 -5.96 -8.82 7.32
N GLU A 45 -5.51 -9.60 6.35
CA GLU A 45 -4.60 -9.15 5.29
C GLU A 45 -5.24 -8.02 4.46
N GLN A 46 -6.51 -8.20 4.04
CA GLN A 46 -7.24 -7.20 3.27
C GLN A 46 -7.48 -5.89 4.04
N ILE A 47 -7.73 -5.97 5.35
CA ILE A 47 -7.85 -4.79 6.21
C ILE A 47 -6.55 -3.99 6.21
N MET A 48 -5.41 -4.67 6.36
CA MET A 48 -4.10 -4.02 6.37
C MET A 48 -3.78 -3.38 5.03
N GLU A 49 -4.00 -4.10 3.92
CA GLU A 49 -3.79 -3.56 2.57
C GLU A 49 -4.66 -2.31 2.33
N THR A 50 -5.94 -2.37 2.68
CA THR A 50 -6.86 -1.23 2.55
C THR A 50 -6.42 -0.04 3.41
N ALA A 51 -5.92 -0.30 4.62
CA ALA A 51 -5.43 0.75 5.51
C ALA A 51 -4.18 1.43 4.92
N GLU A 52 -3.24 0.67 4.36
CA GLU A 52 -2.04 1.20 3.72
C GLU A 52 -2.37 2.08 2.51
N GLN A 53 -3.29 1.61 1.65
CA GLN A 53 -3.78 2.39 0.51
C GLN A 53 -4.37 3.73 0.96
N ARG A 54 -5.26 3.73 1.97
CA ARG A 54 -5.84 4.96 2.51
C ARG A 54 -4.81 5.89 3.15
N ILE A 55 -3.82 5.35 3.85
CA ILE A 55 -2.72 6.16 4.41
C ILE A 55 -1.93 6.83 3.29
N ALA A 56 -1.63 6.11 2.21
CA ALA A 56 -0.92 6.66 1.06
C ALA A 56 -1.73 7.79 0.41
N GLU A 57 -3.03 7.59 0.19
CA GLU A 57 -3.94 8.61 -0.35
C GLU A 57 -4.00 9.87 0.53
N ILE A 58 -4.17 9.69 1.84
CA ILE A 58 -4.23 10.81 2.78
C ILE A 58 -2.92 11.59 2.79
N ARG A 59 -1.77 10.89 2.78
CA ARG A 59 -0.45 11.54 2.72
C ARG A 59 -0.27 12.34 1.44
N ALA A 60 -0.59 11.74 0.28
CA ALA A 60 -0.48 12.42 -1.01
C ALA A 60 -1.37 13.67 -1.06
N LYS A 61 -2.61 13.56 -0.57
CA LYS A 61 -3.53 14.71 -0.48
C LYS A 61 -3.00 15.79 0.46
N ALA A 62 -2.51 15.42 1.63
CA ALA A 62 -1.95 16.36 2.59
C ALA A 62 -0.70 17.08 2.03
N GLU A 63 0.16 16.37 1.31
CA GLU A 63 1.32 16.97 0.65
C GLU A 63 0.92 17.97 -0.44
N GLN A 64 -0.10 17.63 -1.24
CA GLN A 64 -0.65 18.53 -2.26
C GLN A 64 -1.26 19.78 -1.62
N GLU A 65 -2.10 19.63 -0.59
CA GLU A 65 -2.72 20.75 0.12
C GLU A 65 -1.66 21.63 0.80
N ALA A 66 -0.64 21.01 1.41
CA ALA A 66 0.49 21.74 1.99
C ALA A 66 1.30 22.49 0.92
N ALA A 67 1.50 21.91 -0.27
CA ALA A 67 2.16 22.57 -1.39
C ALA A 67 1.35 23.78 -1.89
N GLN A 68 0.04 23.64 -2.04
CA GLN A 68 -0.87 24.74 -2.41
C GLN A 68 -0.85 25.85 -1.35
N ALA A 69 -0.88 25.50 -0.07
CA ALA A 69 -0.78 26.47 1.02
C ALA A 69 0.55 27.22 1.00
N ARG A 70 1.68 26.54 0.75
CA ARG A 70 3.00 27.17 0.58
C ARG A 70 3.02 28.12 -0.61
N GLN A 71 2.44 27.73 -1.74
CA GLN A 71 2.34 28.58 -2.93
C GLN A 71 1.49 29.83 -2.65
N ALA A 72 0.37 29.68 -1.94
CA ALA A 72 -0.47 30.81 -1.52
C ALA A 72 0.28 31.77 -0.59
N GLN A 73 1.03 31.25 0.39
CA GLN A 73 1.88 32.07 1.27
C GLN A 73 2.93 32.85 0.47
N ALA A 74 3.60 32.19 -0.48
CA ALA A 74 4.56 32.84 -1.36
C ALA A 74 3.91 33.95 -2.21
N GLY A 75 2.69 33.71 -2.73
CA GLY A 75 1.90 34.70 -3.47
C GLY A 75 1.60 35.96 -2.65
N VAL A 76 1.24 35.81 -1.37
CA VAL A 76 1.03 36.96 -0.47
C VAL A 76 2.32 37.76 -0.29
N VAL A 77 3.46 37.09 -0.07
CA VAL A 77 4.75 37.76 0.10
C VAL A 77 5.17 38.50 -1.19
N VAL A 78 4.92 37.92 -2.36
CA VAL A 78 5.13 38.56 -3.67
C VAL A 78 4.23 39.79 -3.83
N ALA A 79 2.95 39.71 -3.45
CA ALA A 79 2.03 40.84 -3.50
C ALA A 79 2.50 41.99 -2.59
N MET A 80 2.89 41.70 -1.34
CA MET A 80 3.46 42.70 -0.43
C MET A 80 4.74 43.33 -1.01
N LYS A 81 5.56 42.54 -1.72
CA LYS A 81 6.74 43.08 -2.39
C LYS A 81 6.38 43.99 -3.58
N GLY A 82 5.31 43.68 -4.30
CA GLY A 82 4.73 44.50 -5.36
C GLY A 82 4.26 45.88 -4.88
N GLU A 83 3.76 45.96 -3.65
CA GLU A 83 3.45 47.22 -2.95
C GLU A 83 4.70 47.99 -2.47
N ARG A 84 5.90 47.54 -2.87
CA ARG A 84 7.21 48.12 -2.54
C ARG A 84 7.59 48.02 -1.06
N VAL A 85 6.95 47.16 -0.28
CA VAL A 85 7.35 46.90 1.11
C VAL A 85 8.74 46.25 1.15
N ALA A 86 9.60 46.68 2.09
CA ALA A 86 10.93 46.12 2.25
C ALA A 86 10.87 44.72 2.88
N VAL A 87 11.85 43.87 2.58
CA VAL A 87 11.89 42.47 3.08
C VAL A 87 11.94 42.42 4.62
N ALA A 88 12.63 43.38 5.25
CA ALA A 88 12.69 43.48 6.70
C ALA A 88 11.32 43.80 7.32
N ASP A 89 10.56 44.71 6.70
CA ASP A 89 9.22 45.10 7.17
C ASP A 89 8.21 43.97 6.95
N ILE A 90 8.31 43.24 5.83
CA ILE A 90 7.49 42.03 5.58
C ILE A 90 7.79 40.97 6.63
N ALA A 91 9.07 40.71 6.90
CA ALA A 91 9.52 39.74 7.90
C ALA A 91 8.97 40.08 9.29
N GLN A 92 9.05 41.35 9.69
CA GLN A 92 8.48 41.81 10.96
C GLN A 92 6.96 41.66 11.01
N ARG A 93 6.25 42.00 9.93
CA ARG A 93 4.77 41.94 9.86
C ARG A 93 4.22 40.51 9.89
N LEU A 94 4.94 39.57 9.27
CA LEU A 94 4.54 38.16 9.20
C LEU A 94 5.18 37.31 10.30
N GLU A 95 5.94 37.93 11.21
CA GLU A 95 6.71 37.25 12.26
C GLU A 95 7.63 36.15 11.72
N LEU A 96 8.19 36.38 10.53
CA LEU A 96 9.12 35.49 9.85
C LEU A 96 10.54 36.02 9.94
N SER A 97 11.53 35.15 9.73
CA SER A 97 12.89 35.61 9.50
C SER A 97 13.02 36.24 8.10
N ALA A 98 13.93 37.20 7.95
CA ALA A 98 14.23 37.76 6.63
C ALA A 98 14.71 36.69 5.63
N ALA A 99 15.33 35.61 6.12
CA ALA A 99 15.71 34.47 5.30
C ALA A 99 14.48 33.68 4.80
N ALA A 100 13.49 33.44 5.66
CA ALA A 100 12.24 32.77 5.29
C ALA A 100 11.44 33.58 4.25
N VAL A 101 11.36 34.90 4.42
CA VAL A 101 10.71 35.78 3.42
C VAL A 101 11.43 35.72 2.07
N ARG A 102 12.77 35.70 2.06
CA ARG A 102 13.55 35.55 0.82
C ARG A 102 13.35 34.18 0.17
N ALA A 103 13.22 33.12 0.96
CA ALA A 103 12.93 31.78 0.46
C ALA A 103 11.58 31.74 -0.25
N LEU A 104 10.51 32.26 0.38
CA LEU A 104 9.18 32.35 -0.22
C LEU A 104 9.17 33.16 -1.53
N LEU A 105 9.94 34.25 -1.61
CA LEU A 105 10.10 35.02 -2.85
C LEU A 105 10.87 34.28 -3.95
N LYS A 106 11.78 33.37 -3.58
CA LYS A 106 12.57 32.56 -4.52
C LYS A 106 11.76 31.39 -5.05
N ASP A 107 10.99 30.74 -4.19
CA ASP A 107 10.15 29.58 -4.54
C ASP A 107 9.05 29.97 -5.53
N ASN A 108 8.55 31.21 -5.46
CA ASN A 108 7.57 31.72 -6.42
C ASN A 108 8.16 32.03 -7.82
N LYS A 109 9.49 32.21 -7.94
CA LYS A 109 10.16 32.41 -9.24
C LYS A 109 10.38 31.10 -10.02
N GLY A 110 10.11 29.95 -9.41
CA GLY A 110 10.32 28.63 -10.02
C GLY A 110 9.22 28.17 -10.97
N ASP A 111 8.03 28.76 -10.90
CA ASP A 111 6.83 28.34 -11.65
C ASP A 111 6.47 29.29 -12.81
N ASP A 112 7.47 29.78 -13.56
CA ASP A 112 7.21 30.50 -14.81
C ASP A 112 6.96 29.46 -15.94
N PRO A 113 5.73 29.31 -16.48
CA PRO A 113 5.40 28.25 -17.46
C PRO A 113 5.96 28.52 -18.88
N ALA A 114 6.99 29.35 -19.03
CA ALA A 114 7.50 29.80 -20.32
C ALA A 114 8.96 29.41 -20.56
N THR A 115 9.27 28.12 -20.70
CA THR A 115 10.33 27.65 -21.63
C THR A 115 10.13 26.17 -21.97
N PRO A 116 9.77 25.81 -23.22
CA PRO A 116 9.86 24.43 -23.66
C PRO A 116 11.34 24.11 -23.91
N LYS A 117 11.95 23.28 -23.06
CA LYS A 117 13.20 22.58 -23.41
C LYS A 117 12.82 21.28 -24.10
N ASN A 118 12.71 21.34 -25.42
CA ASN A 118 12.63 20.16 -26.26
C ASN A 118 13.88 20.05 -27.14
N ALA A 119 14.38 18.82 -27.26
CA ALA A 119 15.45 18.28 -28.10
C ALA A 119 16.88 18.80 -27.83
N GLY A 120 17.90 17.96 -27.69
CA GLY A 120 17.99 16.51 -27.78
C GLY A 120 19.47 16.10 -27.85
N SER A 121 19.77 14.86 -27.47
CA SER A 121 20.69 14.03 -28.24
C SER A 121 20.50 12.58 -27.83
N ALA A 122 20.09 11.77 -28.79
CA ALA A 122 20.17 10.33 -28.73
C ALA A 122 21.65 9.93 -28.75
N ASP A 123 22.04 9.01 -27.89
CA ASP A 123 23.07 8.03 -28.24
C ASP A 123 22.51 6.64 -27.89
N VAL A 124 22.23 5.91 -28.96
CA VAL A 124 21.87 4.50 -28.95
C VAL A 124 23.19 3.74 -28.99
N THR A 125 23.53 3.02 -27.94
CA THR A 125 24.38 1.83 -28.08
C THR A 125 23.63 0.63 -27.51
N ALA A 126 23.19 -0.18 -28.46
CA ALA A 126 22.58 -1.48 -28.25
C ALA A 126 23.59 -2.43 -27.58
N SER A 127 23.11 -3.25 -26.65
CA SER A 127 23.68 -4.55 -26.36
C SER A 127 22.50 -5.49 -26.10
N ALA A 128 22.15 -6.21 -27.16
CA ALA A 128 21.35 -7.42 -27.13
C ALA A 128 22.29 -8.63 -27.14
N ASP A 129 21.74 -9.79 -26.76
CA ASP A 129 22.33 -11.14 -26.68
C ASP A 129 23.23 -11.41 -25.46
N SER A 130 23.09 -12.48 -24.66
CA SER A 130 22.30 -13.72 -24.67
C SER A 130 22.01 -14.09 -23.18
N GLU A 131 21.05 -14.89 -22.75
CA GLU A 131 20.85 -16.30 -23.04
C GLU A 131 19.54 -16.77 -22.37
N LEU A 132 18.58 -17.19 -23.18
CA LEU A 132 17.37 -17.92 -22.79
C LEU A 132 17.61 -19.39 -23.22
N GLU A 133 18.04 -20.23 -22.30
CA GLU A 133 17.97 -21.70 -22.45
C GLU A 133 16.67 -22.16 -21.77
N ARG A 134 15.58 -22.24 -22.53
CA ARG A 134 15.08 -23.47 -23.18
C ARG A 134 14.60 -24.53 -22.19
N GLU A 135 13.40 -24.26 -21.71
CA GLU A 135 12.35 -25.26 -21.51
C GLU A 135 12.18 -26.11 -22.78
N THR A 136 12.45 -27.41 -22.69
CA THR A 136 11.98 -28.41 -23.65
C THR A 136 11.16 -29.45 -22.92
N VAL A 137 9.86 -29.38 -23.15
CA VAL A 137 8.86 -30.41 -22.88
C VAL A 137 8.81 -31.39 -24.05
N ASP A 138 8.58 -32.67 -23.73
CA ASP A 138 8.13 -33.81 -24.56
C ASP A 138 9.09 -34.53 -25.53
N ALA A 139 9.50 -35.74 -25.12
CA ALA A 139 9.40 -36.99 -25.89
C ALA A 139 9.49 -38.22 -24.96
#